data_AF-C6AVV3-F1
#
_entry.id   AF-C6AVV3-F1
#
_cell.length_a   1.000
_cell.length_b   1.000
_cell.length_c   1.000
_cell.angle_alpha   90.00
_cell.angle_beta   90.00
_cell.angle_gamma   90.00
#
_symmetry.space_group_name_H-M   'P 1'
#
loop_
_entity.id
_entity.type
_entity.pdbx_description
1 polymer ?
#
loop_
_entity_poly.entity_id
_entity_poly.type
_entity_poly.pdbx_seq_one_letter_code
_entity_poly.pdbx_strand_id
1 'polypeptide(L)'
;MKNVRPYTARLFAAVLAASAAVPVVAMAENSATVGGLTFVNKGLVGIGRIPANQRDKFGETFGSGSGMAIDPAAWSRDGAGYKGTLYLLPDRGYNAVGTVDYRPRLNTISIGLTPTAPGAAPEVGKEQSGVDARLVDSTLFVDDRGGDMTGLDPESGVRPAAGDFPPLPQATNGKIALDNEAIIRMADGSMFVSDEYGPYIYHFSADGHLLSATQPPKALLPMRKGALSFASNNPGPGASAPDPKDPETGRQNNQGLEGMAMTPDGKFIIAVLQSAARQDGGDSGSTRQNTRALIYDAADPDHLKLMHEYVVPLPVFKDAKDKTMIAAESEIVALSDKTFLMLARDSGNGQGLKGDTSLYRKVDIVDVSAATDIAGSNFDDGKPIAPKGVIDPSLTPATLIPFIDLNDKVDLARFGLHNGAPNDKNNLSEKWEAMGLASVLNPNLPDDYFLFVANDNDFLTQDGFQVGAAYKADGGADVDTMFQVFQVTLPGLKK
;
A
#
# COMPACT_ATOMS: atom_id res chain seq x y z
N MET A 1 -58.44 -30.97 73.57
CA MET A 1 -58.07 -30.92 72.13
C MET A 1 -56.76 -30.18 72.02
N LYS A 2 -55.68 -30.91 71.71
CA LYS A 2 -54.31 -30.41 71.59
C LYS A 2 -54.17 -29.80 70.20
N ASN A 3 -53.89 -28.49 70.10
CA ASN A 3 -53.41 -27.88 68.85
C ASN A 3 -52.25 -26.95 69.19
N VAL A 4 -51.06 -27.52 69.07
CA VAL A 4 -49.77 -26.84 69.06
C VAL A 4 -49.65 -26.14 67.70
N ARG A 5 -49.35 -24.83 67.72
CA ARG A 5 -49.15 -24.00 66.53
C ARG A 5 -47.90 -24.45 65.76
N PRO A 6 -47.94 -24.59 64.43
CA PRO A 6 -46.73 -24.83 63.65
C PRO A 6 -46.02 -23.51 63.35
N TYR A 7 -44.69 -23.55 63.46
CA TYR A 7 -43.75 -22.54 62.99
C TYR A 7 -43.83 -22.42 61.47
N THR A 8 -44.09 -21.22 60.95
CA THR A 8 -43.92 -20.91 59.54
C THR A 8 -42.53 -20.31 59.33
N ALA A 9 -41.65 -21.08 58.70
CA ALA A 9 -40.34 -20.64 58.23
C ALA A 9 -40.53 -19.60 57.12
N ARG A 10 -39.96 -18.40 57.30
CA ARG A 10 -39.87 -17.40 56.24
C ARG A 10 -38.70 -17.78 55.32
N LEU A 11 -39.03 -18.32 54.15
CA LEU A 11 -38.08 -18.46 53.04
C LEU A 11 -37.70 -17.06 52.56
N PHE A 12 -36.43 -16.68 52.72
CA PHE A 12 -35.83 -15.59 51.95
C PHE A 12 -35.62 -16.09 50.52
N ALA A 13 -36.39 -15.56 49.58
CA ALA A 13 -36.12 -15.74 48.16
C ALA A 13 -34.89 -14.89 47.80
N ALA A 14 -33.74 -15.55 47.63
CA ALA A 14 -32.58 -14.92 46.99
C ALA A 14 -32.90 -14.74 45.51
N VAL A 15 -33.08 -13.48 45.09
CA VAL A 15 -33.08 -13.13 43.67
C VAL A 15 -31.64 -13.26 43.19
N LEU A 16 -31.29 -14.41 42.60
CA LEU A 16 -30.11 -14.50 41.75
C LEU A 16 -30.39 -13.61 40.53
N ALA A 17 -29.79 -12.42 40.50
CA ALA A 17 -29.60 -11.71 39.26
C ALA A 17 -28.64 -12.55 38.42
N ALA A 18 -29.18 -13.32 37.47
CA ALA A 18 -28.40 -13.92 36.41
C ALA A 18 -27.90 -12.79 35.51
N SER A 19 -26.77 -12.19 35.88
CA SER A 19 -25.95 -11.44 34.94
C SER A 19 -25.57 -12.44 33.85
N ALA A 20 -26.20 -12.30 32.67
CA ALA A 20 -25.75 -12.96 31.47
C ALA A 20 -24.32 -12.49 31.21
N ALA A 21 -23.35 -13.27 31.69
CA ALA A 21 -21.98 -13.16 31.25
C ALA A 21 -22.02 -13.49 29.76
N VAL A 22 -21.99 -12.46 28.93
CA VAL A 22 -21.66 -12.60 27.51
C VAL A 22 -20.34 -13.39 27.49
N PRO A 23 -20.28 -14.54 26.81
CA PRO A 23 -19.03 -15.27 26.76
C PRO A 23 -18.03 -14.34 26.08
N VAL A 24 -16.95 -13.99 26.79
CA VAL A 24 -15.76 -13.36 26.23
C VAL A 24 -15.13 -14.43 25.33
N VAL A 25 -15.71 -14.59 24.14
CA VAL A 25 -15.14 -15.39 23.06
C VAL A 25 -14.08 -14.51 22.41
N ALA A 26 -12.83 -14.94 22.53
CA ALA A 26 -11.67 -14.56 21.72
C ALA A 26 -11.70 -13.16 21.06
N MET A 27 -11.48 -12.10 21.84
CA MET A 27 -11.19 -10.74 21.31
C MET A 27 -9.71 -10.54 20.96
N ALA A 28 -8.87 -11.58 21.08
CA ALA A 28 -7.42 -11.46 20.97
C ALA A 28 -6.88 -11.47 19.53
N GLU A 29 -7.64 -11.96 18.53
CA GLU A 29 -7.16 -12.06 17.14
C GLU A 29 -7.47 -10.82 16.29
N ASN A 30 -8.34 -9.92 16.77
CA ASN A 30 -8.82 -8.75 16.03
C ASN A 30 -8.39 -7.40 16.64
N SER A 31 -7.44 -7.40 17.58
CA SER A 31 -6.93 -6.16 18.17
C SER A 31 -5.44 -6.21 18.46
N ALA A 32 -4.80 -5.07 18.37
CA ALA A 32 -3.38 -4.88 18.64
C ALA A 32 -3.20 -3.68 19.56
N THR A 33 -2.27 -3.75 20.52
CA THR A 33 -1.98 -2.64 21.43
C THR A 33 -0.56 -2.13 21.23
N VAL A 34 -0.42 -0.84 20.89
CA VAL A 34 0.86 -0.17 20.65
C VAL A 34 0.85 1.16 21.41
N GLY A 35 1.89 1.45 22.18
CA GLY A 35 1.99 2.72 22.91
C GLY A 35 0.82 3.01 23.88
N GLY A 36 0.10 1.97 24.35
CA GLY A 36 -1.09 2.13 25.19
C GLY A 36 -2.39 2.42 24.43
N LEU A 37 -2.35 2.48 23.09
CA LEU A 37 -3.50 2.59 22.20
C LEU A 37 -3.90 1.20 21.71
N THR A 38 -5.20 0.90 21.71
CA THR A 38 -5.74 -0.37 21.19
C THR A 38 -6.39 -0.15 19.84
N PHE A 39 -5.80 -0.73 18.80
CA PHE A 39 -6.30 -0.79 17.44
C PHE A 39 -7.20 -2.01 17.31
N VAL A 40 -8.33 -1.88 16.60
CA VAL A 40 -9.29 -2.98 16.43
C VAL A 40 -9.65 -3.14 14.96
N ASN A 41 -9.49 -4.35 14.43
CA ASN A 41 -10.02 -4.76 13.14
C ASN A 41 -11.46 -5.27 13.34
N LYS A 42 -12.45 -4.58 12.80
CA LYS A 42 -13.87 -5.01 12.87
C LYS A 42 -14.26 -5.92 11.69
N GLY A 43 -13.34 -6.17 10.77
CA GLY A 43 -13.51 -7.05 9.63
C GLY A 43 -13.97 -6.33 8.36
N LEU A 44 -14.08 -7.13 7.30
CA LEU A 44 -14.48 -6.69 5.97
C LEU A 44 -15.97 -6.28 5.95
N VAL A 45 -16.23 -5.10 5.40
CA VAL A 45 -17.56 -4.46 5.33
C VAL A 45 -17.99 -4.10 3.91
N GLY A 46 -17.11 -4.12 2.92
CA GLY A 46 -17.49 -3.79 1.55
C GLY A 46 -16.51 -4.32 0.51
N ILE A 47 -17.05 -4.70 -0.64
CA ILE A 47 -16.31 -5.01 -1.86
C ILE A 47 -16.92 -4.21 -3.02
N GLY A 48 -16.09 -3.80 -3.96
CA GLY A 48 -16.52 -3.35 -5.28
C GLY A 48 -15.42 -3.51 -6.31
N ARG A 49 -15.77 -3.24 -7.57
CA ARG A 49 -14.86 -3.43 -8.71
C ARG A 49 -15.00 -2.36 -9.78
N ILE A 50 -13.91 -2.09 -10.50
CA ILE A 50 -13.90 -1.42 -11.80
C ILE A 50 -13.39 -2.44 -12.83
N PRO A 51 -14.06 -2.60 -13.99
CA PRO A 51 -13.65 -3.58 -15.00
C PRO A 51 -12.20 -3.42 -15.46
N ALA A 52 -11.49 -4.53 -15.67
CA ALA A 52 -10.08 -4.56 -16.07
C ALA A 52 -9.78 -3.79 -17.38
N ASN A 53 -10.75 -3.76 -18.31
CA ASN A 53 -10.64 -3.06 -19.59
C ASN A 53 -11.16 -1.61 -19.56
N GLN A 54 -11.45 -1.06 -18.37
CA GLN A 54 -11.87 0.33 -18.24
C GLN A 54 -10.81 1.24 -18.86
N ARG A 55 -11.27 2.14 -19.73
CA ARG A 55 -10.41 3.14 -20.37
C ARG A 55 -10.63 4.50 -19.74
N ASP A 56 -9.57 5.28 -19.70
CA ASP A 56 -9.64 6.66 -19.28
C ASP A 56 -10.01 7.63 -20.43
N LYS A 57 -10.00 8.93 -20.13
CA LYS A 57 -10.34 9.97 -21.12
C LYS A 57 -9.35 10.07 -22.28
N PHE A 58 -8.14 9.52 -22.12
CA PHE A 58 -7.13 9.45 -23.18
C PHE A 58 -7.28 8.19 -24.04
N GLY A 59 -8.25 7.34 -23.72
CA GLY A 59 -8.58 6.13 -24.48
C GLY A 59 -7.64 4.95 -24.20
N GLU A 60 -6.80 5.05 -23.16
CA GLU A 60 -5.90 3.97 -22.73
C GLU A 60 -6.55 3.19 -21.59
N THR A 61 -6.26 1.89 -21.48
CA THR A 61 -6.58 1.11 -20.28
C THR A 61 -6.04 1.86 -19.07
N PHE A 62 -6.88 2.15 -18.09
CA PHE A 62 -6.53 3.16 -17.08
C PHE A 62 -5.48 2.68 -16.08
N GLY A 63 -5.41 1.36 -15.83
CA GLY A 63 -4.64 0.76 -14.73
C GLY A 63 -5.05 1.32 -13.38
N SER A 64 -4.59 0.73 -12.29
CA SER A 64 -4.92 1.24 -10.95
C SER A 64 -4.19 0.50 -9.86
N GLY A 65 -4.09 1.11 -8.69
CA GLY A 65 -3.96 0.40 -7.42
C GLY A 65 -2.54 0.30 -6.89
N SER A 66 -1.62 1.05 -7.49
CA SER A 66 -0.23 1.26 -7.08
C SER A 66 -0.16 2.58 -6.28
N GLY A 67 -1.01 2.72 -5.25
CA GLY A 67 -1.17 3.95 -4.46
C GLY A 67 -2.58 4.55 -4.47
N MET A 68 -3.03 5.02 -3.30
CA MET A 68 -4.35 5.65 -3.12
C MET A 68 -4.33 6.86 -2.17
N ALA A 69 -5.09 7.89 -2.53
CA ALA A 69 -5.46 8.96 -1.60
C ALA A 69 -6.99 9.15 -1.59
N ILE A 70 -7.58 9.40 -0.41
CA ILE A 70 -9.00 9.75 -0.28
C ILE A 70 -9.11 11.25 -0.04
N ASP A 71 -10.07 11.91 -0.70
CA ASP A 71 -10.39 13.31 -0.44
C ASP A 71 -11.31 13.42 0.79
N PRO A 72 -10.81 13.88 1.95
CA PRO A 72 -11.63 13.99 3.14
C PRO A 72 -12.69 15.10 3.04
N ALA A 73 -12.50 16.10 2.18
CA ALA A 73 -13.46 17.19 1.99
C ALA A 73 -14.65 16.76 1.13
N ALA A 74 -14.44 15.82 0.20
CA ALA A 74 -15.51 15.20 -0.58
C ALA A 74 -16.23 14.07 0.18
N TRP A 75 -15.62 13.52 1.24
CA TRP A 75 -16.19 12.41 1.99
C TRP A 75 -17.37 12.84 2.88
N SER A 76 -18.51 12.21 2.65
CA SER A 76 -19.75 12.52 3.37
C SER A 76 -20.57 11.27 3.66
N ARG A 77 -21.42 11.37 4.68
CA ARG A 77 -22.34 10.32 5.10
C ARG A 77 -23.78 10.75 4.86
N ASP A 78 -24.55 9.89 4.21
CA ASP A 78 -25.98 10.05 3.96
C ASP A 78 -26.74 8.81 4.48
N GLY A 79 -27.30 8.92 5.68
CA GLY A 79 -27.93 7.80 6.38
C GLY A 79 -26.93 6.67 6.68
N ALA A 80 -27.14 5.52 6.03
CA ALA A 80 -26.26 4.35 6.14
C ALA A 80 -25.18 4.30 5.04
N GLY A 81 -25.31 5.12 3.99
CA GLY A 81 -24.36 5.17 2.88
C GLY A 81 -23.36 6.31 3.02
N TYR A 82 -22.30 6.24 2.22
CA TYR A 82 -21.25 7.24 2.12
C TYR A 82 -20.94 7.55 0.66
N LYS A 83 -20.44 8.76 0.41
CA LYS A 83 -20.02 9.23 -0.91
C LYS A 83 -18.72 10.02 -0.77
N GLY A 84 -17.86 9.96 -1.76
CA GLY A 84 -16.70 10.83 -1.85
C GLY A 84 -15.92 10.66 -3.14
N THR A 85 -14.67 11.12 -3.09
CA THR A 85 -13.69 11.00 -4.18
C THR A 85 -12.44 10.33 -3.62
N LEU A 86 -11.87 9.41 -4.39
CA LEU A 86 -10.54 8.89 -4.16
C LEU A 86 -9.71 9.03 -5.44
N TYR A 87 -8.40 9.02 -5.27
CA TYR A 87 -7.42 9.08 -6.34
C TYR A 87 -6.63 7.79 -6.35
N LEU A 88 -6.42 7.22 -7.55
CA LEU A 88 -5.62 6.01 -7.75
C LEU A 88 -4.47 6.29 -8.71
N LEU A 89 -3.31 5.80 -8.34
CA LEU A 89 -2.16 5.71 -9.20
C LEU A 89 -2.15 4.34 -9.91
N PRO A 90 -1.98 4.29 -11.24
CA PRO A 90 -1.51 3.10 -11.93
C PRO A 90 0.02 3.08 -11.97
N ASP A 91 0.66 1.90 -11.95
CA ASP A 91 2.10 1.78 -12.19
C ASP A 91 2.52 2.27 -13.59
N ARG A 92 3.78 2.00 -13.97
CA ARG A 92 4.35 2.34 -15.29
C ARG A 92 3.67 1.75 -16.53
N GLY A 93 2.58 0.96 -16.42
CA GLY A 93 1.84 0.44 -17.56
C GLY A 93 2.10 -1.04 -17.87
N TYR A 94 1.38 -1.57 -18.86
CA TYR A 94 1.47 -2.97 -19.24
C TYR A 94 2.89 -3.34 -19.69
N ASN A 95 3.51 -4.28 -18.98
CA ASN A 95 4.95 -4.52 -19.06
C ASN A 95 5.32 -6.00 -19.29
N ALA A 96 4.37 -6.85 -19.70
CA ALA A 96 4.60 -8.29 -19.87
C ALA A 96 5.66 -8.64 -20.93
N VAL A 97 5.91 -7.73 -21.89
CA VAL A 97 6.93 -7.88 -22.95
C VAL A 97 8.06 -6.84 -22.84
N GLY A 98 8.23 -6.28 -21.65
CA GLY A 98 9.06 -5.10 -21.40
C GLY A 98 8.22 -3.85 -21.20
N THR A 99 8.81 -2.83 -20.60
CA THR A 99 8.16 -1.53 -20.36
C THR A 99 7.77 -0.84 -21.66
N VAL A 100 6.75 0.03 -21.59
CA VAL A 100 6.20 0.76 -22.74
C VAL A 100 6.18 2.26 -22.46
N ASP A 101 6.03 3.09 -23.51
CA ASP A 101 5.95 4.56 -23.39
C ASP A 101 4.58 5.03 -22.89
N TYR A 102 4.09 4.41 -21.81
CA TYR A 102 2.88 4.82 -21.11
C TYR A 102 3.11 6.17 -20.45
N ARG A 103 2.11 7.05 -20.50
CA ARG A 103 2.18 8.35 -19.81
C ARG A 103 1.66 8.18 -18.38
N PRO A 104 2.51 8.43 -17.35
CA PRO A 104 2.08 8.41 -15.95
C PRO A 104 0.93 9.38 -15.71
N ARG A 105 0.01 9.02 -14.81
CA ARG A 105 -1.21 9.80 -14.57
C ARG A 105 -1.82 9.52 -13.20
N LEU A 106 -2.66 10.43 -12.74
CA LEU A 106 -3.55 10.24 -11.60
C LEU A 106 -4.98 9.99 -12.06
N ASN A 107 -5.58 8.89 -11.62
CA ASN A 107 -6.98 8.57 -11.88
C ASN A 107 -7.88 9.10 -10.76
N THR A 108 -8.92 9.85 -11.09
CA THR A 108 -9.95 10.32 -10.13
C THR A 108 -11.15 9.40 -10.18
N ILE A 109 -11.51 8.85 -9.02
CA ILE A 109 -12.58 7.88 -8.86
C ILE A 109 -13.67 8.49 -7.97
N SER A 110 -14.90 8.56 -8.47
CA SER A 110 -16.06 8.80 -7.60
C SER A 110 -16.40 7.51 -6.87
N ILE A 111 -16.59 7.58 -5.55
CA ILE A 111 -16.86 6.40 -4.72
C ILE A 111 -18.18 6.56 -3.97
N GLY A 112 -18.99 5.50 -3.98
CA GLY A 112 -20.12 5.30 -3.09
C GLY A 112 -19.89 4.05 -2.23
N LEU A 113 -20.14 4.12 -0.93
CA LEU A 113 -20.00 2.98 -0.03
C LEU A 113 -21.32 2.73 0.70
N THR A 114 -21.83 1.51 0.61
CA THR A 114 -22.91 0.96 1.45
C THR A 114 -22.33 -0.21 2.24
N PRO A 115 -21.83 0.02 3.46
CA PRO A 115 -21.12 -1.01 4.20
C PRO A 115 -22.10 -2.05 4.76
N THR A 116 -21.72 -3.31 4.65
CA THR A 116 -22.31 -4.41 5.42
C THR A 116 -21.83 -4.28 6.86
N ALA A 117 -22.71 -4.54 7.83
CA ALA A 117 -22.31 -4.48 9.24
C ALA A 117 -21.15 -5.46 9.52
N PRO A 118 -20.17 -5.08 10.35
CA PRO A 118 -19.10 -5.96 10.81
C PRO A 118 -19.58 -7.38 11.18
N GLY A 119 -18.97 -8.39 10.57
CA GLY A 119 -19.30 -9.81 10.78
C GLY A 119 -20.62 -10.31 10.16
N ALA A 120 -21.44 -9.44 9.58
CA ALA A 120 -22.72 -9.82 8.96
C ALA A 120 -22.53 -10.30 7.50
N ALA A 121 -23.42 -11.15 7.00
CA ALA A 121 -23.44 -11.48 5.57
C ALA A 121 -24.03 -10.30 4.77
N PRO A 122 -23.47 -9.97 3.59
CA PRO A 122 -24.10 -9.03 2.66
C PRO A 122 -25.43 -9.60 2.13
N GLU A 123 -26.24 -8.73 1.52
CA GLU A 123 -27.48 -9.17 0.86
C GLU A 123 -27.16 -10.14 -0.29
N VAL A 124 -27.91 -11.24 -0.38
CA VAL A 124 -27.71 -12.27 -1.41
C VAL A 124 -27.78 -11.66 -2.81
N GLY A 125 -26.77 -11.93 -3.64
CA GLY A 125 -26.62 -11.37 -4.98
C GLY A 125 -26.03 -9.96 -5.02
N LYS A 126 -25.66 -9.38 -3.88
CA LYS A 126 -24.97 -8.08 -3.75
C LYS A 126 -23.65 -8.20 -2.97
N GLU A 127 -23.08 -9.40 -2.95
CA GLU A 127 -21.87 -9.72 -2.19
C GLU A 127 -20.71 -8.79 -2.56
N GLN A 128 -20.64 -8.29 -3.79
CA GLN A 128 -19.55 -7.42 -4.27
C GLN A 128 -20.04 -6.05 -4.74
N SER A 129 -21.15 -5.56 -4.17
CA SER A 129 -21.79 -4.28 -4.53
C SER A 129 -21.75 -3.25 -3.39
N GLY A 130 -20.95 -3.50 -2.35
CA GLY A 130 -20.80 -2.59 -1.23
C GLY A 130 -20.10 -1.28 -1.63
N VAL A 131 -19.25 -1.32 -2.65
CA VAL A 131 -18.56 -0.16 -3.20
C VAL A 131 -18.97 0.05 -4.66
N ASP A 132 -19.51 1.23 -4.97
CA ASP A 132 -19.74 1.73 -6.33
C ASP A 132 -18.59 2.69 -6.68
N ALA A 133 -17.63 2.20 -7.48
CA ALA A 133 -16.45 2.94 -7.89
C ALA A 133 -16.53 3.25 -9.39
N ARG A 134 -16.28 4.51 -9.77
CA ARG A 134 -16.32 4.93 -11.18
C ARG A 134 -15.17 5.87 -11.48
N LEU A 135 -14.41 5.55 -12.52
CA LEU A 135 -13.43 6.46 -13.11
C LEU A 135 -14.17 7.67 -13.69
N VAL A 136 -13.87 8.87 -13.20
CA VAL A 136 -14.51 10.12 -13.64
C VAL A 136 -13.56 11.06 -14.35
N ASP A 137 -12.26 10.99 -14.05
CA ASP A 137 -11.24 11.80 -14.73
C ASP A 137 -9.84 11.15 -14.61
N SER A 138 -8.90 11.60 -15.44
CA SER A 138 -7.47 11.27 -15.32
C SER A 138 -6.59 12.48 -15.62
N THR A 139 -5.56 12.74 -14.82
CA THR A 139 -4.62 13.87 -15.00
C THR A 139 -3.24 13.33 -15.33
N LEU A 140 -2.67 13.70 -16.50
CA LEU A 140 -1.32 13.26 -16.86
C LEU A 140 -0.28 13.97 -15.99
N PHE A 141 0.80 13.25 -15.69
CA PHE A 141 2.01 13.87 -15.15
C PHE A 141 2.92 14.32 -16.30
N VAL A 142 3.42 15.54 -16.17
CA VAL A 142 4.36 16.17 -17.10
C VAL A 142 5.57 16.68 -16.33
N ASP A 143 6.71 16.74 -17.00
CA ASP A 143 7.96 17.19 -16.38
C ASP A 143 7.95 18.72 -16.10
N ASP A 144 9.05 19.19 -15.50
CA ASP A 144 9.31 20.60 -15.18
C ASP A 144 9.30 21.54 -16.40
N ARG A 145 9.30 20.98 -17.61
CA ARG A 145 9.29 21.69 -18.89
C ARG A 145 7.96 21.52 -19.63
N GLY A 146 6.98 20.86 -19.01
CA GLY A 146 5.68 20.54 -19.59
C GLY A 146 5.73 19.43 -20.65
N GLY A 147 6.80 18.65 -20.70
CA GLY A 147 6.93 17.48 -21.58
C GLY A 147 6.29 16.24 -20.97
N ASP A 148 5.77 15.35 -21.81
CA ASP A 148 5.24 14.05 -21.38
C ASP A 148 6.31 13.24 -20.62
N MET A 149 5.92 12.61 -19.53
CA MET A 149 6.71 11.60 -18.84
C MET A 149 6.43 10.20 -19.42
N THR A 150 7.17 9.18 -18.97
CA THR A 150 7.09 7.83 -19.54
C THR A 150 7.17 6.74 -18.46
N GLY A 151 6.56 5.59 -18.72
CA GLY A 151 6.72 4.35 -17.94
C GLY A 151 7.85 3.43 -18.44
N LEU A 152 8.67 3.89 -19.40
CA LEU A 152 9.82 3.13 -19.89
C LEU A 152 10.89 2.97 -18.82
N ASP A 153 11.57 1.82 -18.83
CA ASP A 153 12.82 1.62 -18.11
C ASP A 153 13.81 2.75 -18.49
N PRO A 154 14.45 3.43 -17.52
CA PRO A 154 15.44 4.47 -17.79
C PRO A 154 16.66 3.97 -18.58
N GLU A 155 16.90 2.65 -18.58
CA GLU A 155 18.09 2.01 -19.11
C GLU A 155 19.37 2.66 -18.52
N SER A 156 20.25 3.19 -19.37
CA SER A 156 21.45 3.93 -18.96
C SER A 156 21.23 5.43 -18.83
N GLY A 157 20.03 5.94 -19.10
CA GLY A 157 19.74 7.35 -19.15
C GLY A 157 19.55 7.98 -17.77
N VAL A 158 20.20 9.13 -17.58
CA VAL A 158 20.13 9.96 -16.38
C VAL A 158 20.06 11.40 -16.84
N ARG A 159 18.99 12.11 -16.50
CA ARG A 159 18.94 13.56 -16.67
C ARG A 159 19.82 14.20 -15.60
N PRO A 160 20.82 15.03 -15.94
CA PRO A 160 21.67 15.69 -14.95
C PRO A 160 20.87 16.56 -13.98
N ALA A 161 21.35 16.68 -12.74
CA ALA A 161 20.78 17.57 -11.74
C ALA A 161 20.74 19.03 -12.23
N ALA A 162 19.64 19.73 -11.92
CA ALA A 162 19.44 21.13 -12.27
C ALA A 162 18.37 21.76 -11.36
N GLY A 163 18.65 22.93 -10.78
CA GLY A 163 17.71 23.61 -9.88
C GLY A 163 17.35 22.73 -8.69
N ASP A 164 16.05 22.58 -8.43
CA ASP A 164 15.48 21.77 -7.33
C ASP A 164 15.37 20.27 -7.68
N PHE A 165 16.00 19.85 -8.78
CA PHE A 165 16.01 18.46 -9.23
C PHE A 165 17.38 17.80 -9.02
N PRO A 166 17.45 16.66 -8.32
CA PRO A 166 18.60 15.76 -8.35
C PRO A 166 18.75 15.13 -9.75
N PRO A 167 19.76 14.28 -10.01
CA PRO A 167 19.79 13.52 -11.25
C PRO A 167 18.53 12.63 -11.35
N LEU A 168 17.80 12.67 -12.46
CA LEU A 168 16.51 11.98 -12.58
C LEU A 168 16.58 10.78 -13.54
N PRO A 169 15.74 9.74 -13.35
CA PRO A 169 15.57 8.67 -14.32
C PRO A 169 15.08 9.23 -15.66
N GLN A 170 15.83 9.00 -16.74
CA GLN A 170 15.46 9.46 -18.07
C GLN A 170 15.56 8.30 -19.05
N ALA A 171 14.46 7.97 -19.73
CA ALA A 171 14.47 6.94 -20.75
C ALA A 171 15.19 7.40 -22.02
N THR A 172 15.49 6.46 -22.91
CA THR A 172 16.22 6.70 -24.16
C THR A 172 15.48 7.62 -25.16
N ASN A 173 14.17 7.82 -24.97
CA ASN A 173 13.37 8.79 -25.72
C ASN A 173 13.48 10.23 -25.17
N GLY A 174 14.27 10.46 -24.11
CA GLY A 174 14.50 11.77 -23.50
C GLY A 174 13.46 12.19 -22.45
N LYS A 175 12.42 11.40 -22.22
CA LYS A 175 11.39 11.67 -21.20
C LYS A 175 11.84 11.20 -19.83
N ILE A 176 11.35 11.87 -18.79
CA ILE A 176 11.54 11.38 -17.42
C ILE A 176 10.69 10.14 -17.20
N ALA A 177 11.35 9.10 -16.69
CA ALA A 177 10.75 7.80 -16.44
C ALA A 177 10.20 7.74 -15.01
N LEU A 178 8.99 7.21 -14.85
CA LEU A 178 8.35 6.98 -13.55
C LEU A 178 7.71 5.59 -13.50
N ASP A 179 7.85 4.97 -12.34
CA ASP A 179 7.11 3.80 -11.90
C ASP A 179 6.49 4.16 -10.55
N ASN A 180 5.32 4.78 -10.58
CA ASN A 180 4.75 5.47 -9.43
C ASN A 180 3.95 4.53 -8.52
N GLU A 181 4.20 4.58 -7.20
CA GLU A 181 3.72 3.53 -6.26
C GLU A 181 2.90 4.02 -5.06
N ALA A 182 2.99 5.31 -4.68
CA ALA A 182 2.15 5.88 -3.63
C ALA A 182 1.89 7.36 -3.85
N ILE A 183 0.77 7.85 -3.31
CA ILE A 183 0.35 9.24 -3.45
C ILE A 183 -0.10 9.87 -2.13
N ILE A 184 0.29 11.11 -1.93
CA ILE A 184 -0.31 12.02 -0.95
C ILE A 184 -0.97 13.16 -1.70
N ARG A 185 -2.24 13.45 -1.40
CA ARG A 185 -2.95 14.63 -1.92
C ARG A 185 -2.96 15.74 -0.88
N MET A 186 -2.42 16.90 -1.23
CA MET A 186 -2.36 18.08 -0.36
C MET A 186 -3.66 18.90 -0.44
N ALA A 187 -3.89 19.75 0.57
CA ALA A 187 -5.11 20.55 0.68
C ALA A 187 -5.26 21.63 -0.40
N ASP A 188 -4.15 22.13 -0.94
CA ASP A 188 -4.11 23.04 -2.09
C ASP A 188 -4.27 22.31 -3.44
N GLY A 189 -4.37 20.98 -3.39
CA GLY A 189 -4.44 20.12 -4.54
C GLY A 189 -3.07 19.78 -5.14
N SER A 190 -1.94 20.20 -4.60
CA SER A 190 -0.66 19.59 -5.03
C SER A 190 -0.61 18.12 -4.57
N MET A 191 0.38 17.37 -5.04
CA MET A 191 0.53 15.96 -4.66
C MET A 191 1.98 15.53 -4.58
N PHE A 192 2.25 14.63 -3.64
CA PHE A 192 3.50 13.88 -3.63
C PHE A 192 3.28 12.52 -4.24
N VAL A 193 4.25 12.04 -5.02
CA VAL A 193 4.23 10.72 -5.66
C VAL A 193 5.59 10.04 -5.41
N SER A 194 5.59 8.81 -4.87
CA SER A 194 6.79 7.99 -4.78
C SER A 194 7.04 7.23 -6.09
N ASP A 195 8.27 6.76 -6.30
CA ASP A 195 8.71 6.11 -7.53
C ASP A 195 9.68 4.96 -7.28
N GLU A 196 9.63 3.91 -8.10
CA GLU A 196 10.55 2.78 -7.98
C GLU A 196 11.90 3.00 -8.65
N TYR A 197 11.94 3.78 -9.74
CA TYR A 197 13.18 3.98 -10.49
C TYR A 197 14.19 4.78 -9.68
N GLY A 198 13.79 5.98 -9.27
CA GLY A 198 14.54 7.00 -8.52
C GLY A 198 14.94 6.62 -7.11
N PRO A 199 14.29 5.62 -6.48
CA PRO A 199 13.49 5.75 -5.24
C PRO A 199 13.20 7.18 -4.75
N TYR A 200 12.54 8.02 -5.54
CA TYR A 200 12.35 9.45 -5.21
C TYR A 200 10.93 9.75 -4.73
N ILE A 201 10.79 10.89 -4.05
CA ILE A 201 9.50 11.53 -3.79
C ILE A 201 9.41 12.75 -4.70
N TYR A 202 8.46 12.77 -5.62
CA TYR A 202 8.20 13.88 -6.54
C TYR A 202 7.05 14.74 -6.02
N HIS A 203 7.20 16.06 -6.07
CA HIS A 203 6.12 17.00 -5.81
C HIS A 203 5.55 17.51 -7.13
N PHE A 204 4.26 17.27 -7.36
CA PHE A 204 3.52 17.71 -8.54
C PHE A 204 2.50 18.79 -8.16
N SER A 205 2.30 19.75 -9.06
CA SER A 205 1.19 20.70 -8.97
C SER A 205 -0.16 20.01 -9.11
N ALA A 206 -1.24 20.75 -8.82
CA ALA A 206 -2.59 20.23 -8.91
C ALA A 206 -3.01 19.73 -10.30
N ASP A 207 -2.42 20.28 -11.35
CA ASP A 207 -2.60 19.93 -12.75
C ASP A 207 -1.53 18.98 -13.31
N GLY A 208 -0.65 18.42 -12.45
CA GLY A 208 0.26 17.35 -12.81
C GLY A 208 1.63 17.80 -13.35
N HIS A 209 2.02 19.05 -13.17
CA HIS A 209 3.37 19.51 -13.50
C HIS A 209 4.36 19.21 -12.38
N LEU A 210 5.51 18.63 -12.73
CA LEU A 210 6.58 18.35 -11.78
C LEU A 210 7.20 19.66 -11.25
N LEU A 211 7.20 19.83 -9.92
CA LEU A 211 7.69 21.02 -9.22
C LEU A 211 9.07 20.79 -8.59
N SER A 212 9.25 19.67 -7.90
CA SER A 212 10.52 19.30 -7.26
C SER A 212 10.66 17.78 -7.12
N ALA A 213 11.85 17.32 -6.78
CA ALA A 213 12.08 15.92 -6.44
C ALA A 213 13.04 15.78 -5.25
N THR A 214 12.64 14.97 -4.27
CA THR A 214 13.42 14.65 -3.08
C THR A 214 14.16 13.34 -3.27
N GLN A 215 15.50 13.43 -3.26
CA GLN A 215 16.38 12.27 -3.30
C GLN A 215 16.48 11.63 -1.90
N PRO A 216 16.43 10.28 -1.78
CA PRO A 216 16.71 9.60 -0.53
C PRO A 216 18.22 9.63 -0.21
N PRO A 217 18.61 9.14 0.99
CA PRO A 217 20.00 8.86 1.32
C PRO A 217 20.74 8.08 0.22
N LYS A 218 22.04 8.35 0.08
CA LYS A 218 22.89 7.74 -0.95
C LYS A 218 22.86 6.21 -0.90
N ALA A 219 22.70 5.63 0.28
CA ALA A 219 22.58 4.20 0.50
C ALA A 219 21.41 3.55 -0.26
N LEU A 220 20.39 4.32 -0.68
CA LEU A 220 19.26 3.81 -1.44
C LEU A 220 19.40 4.04 -2.95
N LEU A 221 20.37 4.85 -3.39
CA LEU A 221 20.59 5.12 -4.81
C LEU A 221 21.17 3.89 -5.52
N PRO A 222 20.55 3.44 -6.63
CA PRO A 222 20.99 2.25 -7.36
C PRO A 222 22.30 2.53 -8.11
N MET A 223 23.37 1.82 -7.74
CA MET A 223 24.69 2.00 -8.34
C MET A 223 25.10 0.78 -9.16
N ARG A 224 25.68 1.01 -10.35
CA ARG A 224 26.32 0.00 -11.18
C ARG A 224 27.70 0.50 -11.60
N LYS A 225 28.75 -0.28 -11.33
CA LYS A 225 30.14 0.06 -11.65
C LYS A 225 30.54 1.43 -11.11
N GLY A 226 30.05 1.76 -9.91
CA GLY A 226 30.31 3.03 -9.23
C GLY A 226 29.56 4.25 -9.81
N ALA A 227 28.65 4.08 -10.76
CA ALA A 227 27.82 5.15 -11.32
C ALA A 227 26.34 4.93 -10.99
N LEU A 228 25.59 6.03 -10.88
CA LEU A 228 24.14 6.01 -10.70
C LEU A 228 23.49 5.38 -11.94
N SER A 229 22.58 4.43 -11.73
CA SER A 229 21.88 3.74 -12.81
C SER A 229 20.47 3.36 -12.37
N PHE A 230 19.48 4.06 -12.92
CA PHE A 230 18.08 3.85 -12.59
C PHE A 230 17.43 2.66 -13.32
N ALA A 231 18.18 1.91 -14.13
CA ALA A 231 17.64 0.73 -14.81
C ALA A 231 16.93 -0.21 -13.83
N SER A 232 15.77 -0.72 -14.26
CA SER A 232 14.99 -1.75 -13.54
C SER A 232 15.21 -3.15 -14.08
N ASN A 233 16.05 -3.28 -15.11
CA ASN A 233 16.26 -4.53 -15.83
C ASN A 233 14.95 -5.09 -16.43
N ASN A 234 14.04 -4.20 -16.82
CA ASN A 234 12.85 -4.50 -17.61
C ASN A 234 12.81 -3.61 -18.87
N PRO A 235 13.87 -3.65 -19.71
CA PRO A 235 13.98 -2.79 -20.87
C PRO A 235 12.81 -3.03 -21.84
N GLY A 236 12.38 -1.97 -22.51
CA GLY A 236 11.37 -2.08 -23.57
C GLY A 236 11.85 -2.93 -24.76
N PRO A 237 10.95 -3.29 -25.69
CA PRO A 237 11.29 -4.12 -26.84
C PRO A 237 12.48 -3.56 -27.66
N GLY A 238 13.55 -4.36 -27.78
CA GLY A 238 14.75 -4.00 -28.54
C GLY A 238 15.82 -3.23 -27.76
N ALA A 239 15.55 -2.82 -26.53
CA ALA A 239 16.54 -2.25 -25.62
C ALA A 239 17.40 -3.34 -24.95
N SER A 240 18.57 -2.95 -24.43
CA SER A 240 19.52 -3.87 -23.80
C SER A 240 19.37 -3.88 -22.29
N ALA A 241 19.51 -5.05 -21.69
CA ALA A 241 19.59 -5.17 -20.23
C ALA A 241 20.83 -4.43 -19.68
N PRO A 242 20.75 -3.86 -18.46
CA PRO A 242 21.89 -3.22 -17.83
C PRO A 242 23.02 -4.22 -17.52
N ASP A 243 24.25 -3.71 -17.43
CA ASP A 243 25.44 -4.51 -17.05
C ASP A 243 26.22 -3.85 -15.89
N PRO A 244 26.28 -4.48 -14.71
CA PRO A 244 25.65 -5.76 -14.36
C PRO A 244 24.11 -5.69 -14.37
N LYS A 245 23.47 -6.85 -14.54
CA LYS A 245 22.01 -7.00 -14.49
C LYS A 245 21.42 -6.29 -13.27
N ASP A 246 22.07 -6.53 -12.14
CA ASP A 246 21.64 -6.22 -10.80
C ASP A 246 22.53 -5.10 -10.25
N PRO A 247 21.97 -4.04 -9.61
CA PRO A 247 22.80 -2.98 -9.02
C PRO A 247 23.72 -3.53 -7.93
N GLU A 248 24.88 -2.94 -7.69
CA GLU A 248 25.83 -3.39 -6.68
C GLU A 248 25.45 -2.88 -5.28
N THR A 249 24.90 -1.68 -5.20
CA THR A 249 24.39 -1.02 -3.98
C THR A 249 23.10 -0.27 -4.30
N GLY A 250 22.37 0.16 -3.27
CA GLY A 250 21.11 0.89 -3.43
C GLY A 250 19.88 -0.01 -3.42
N ARG A 251 18.75 0.51 -3.88
CA ARG A 251 17.56 -0.30 -4.08
C ARG A 251 17.77 -1.43 -5.09
N GLN A 252 16.89 -2.42 -5.07
CA GLN A 252 16.89 -3.52 -6.02
C GLN A 252 16.33 -3.11 -7.40
N ASN A 253 16.43 -3.97 -8.40
CA ASN A 253 15.69 -3.73 -9.64
C ASN A 253 14.19 -3.77 -9.36
N ASN A 254 13.48 -2.66 -9.63
CA ASN A 254 12.02 -2.57 -9.50
C ASN A 254 11.49 -2.83 -8.08
N GLN A 255 12.11 -2.18 -7.10
CA GLN A 255 11.81 -2.31 -5.67
C GLN A 255 12.23 -1.01 -4.96
N GLY A 256 11.69 0.13 -5.43
CA GLY A 256 12.06 1.45 -4.92
C GLY A 256 11.17 1.90 -3.76
N LEU A 257 10.85 3.20 -3.68
CA LEU A 257 9.95 3.68 -2.63
C LEU A 257 8.53 3.28 -3.01
N GLU A 258 7.97 2.36 -2.25
CA GLU A 258 6.66 1.78 -2.54
C GLU A 258 5.59 2.46 -1.69
N GLY A 259 5.58 2.26 -0.37
CA GLY A 259 4.63 2.95 0.51
C GLY A 259 5.04 4.38 0.86
N MET A 260 4.08 5.30 0.83
CA MET A 260 4.26 6.68 1.30
C MET A 260 2.97 7.28 1.89
N ALA A 261 3.06 7.91 3.06
CA ALA A 261 1.92 8.57 3.70
C ALA A 261 2.30 9.83 4.48
N MET A 262 1.37 10.79 4.50
CA MET A 262 1.43 11.98 5.34
C MET A 262 0.94 11.65 6.75
N THR A 263 1.64 12.13 7.79
CA THR A 263 1.18 11.99 9.17
C THR A 263 -0.15 12.73 9.39
N PRO A 264 -1.02 12.27 10.31
CA PRO A 264 -2.33 12.89 10.52
C PRO A 264 -2.29 14.38 10.91
N ASP A 265 -1.17 14.87 11.46
CA ASP A 265 -0.98 16.28 11.79
C ASP A 265 -0.43 17.12 10.61
N GLY A 266 -0.22 16.50 9.45
CA GLY A 266 0.21 17.15 8.20
C GLY A 266 1.65 17.63 8.18
N LYS A 267 2.50 17.17 9.12
CA LYS A 267 3.87 17.69 9.27
C LYS A 267 4.94 16.83 8.65
N PHE A 268 4.75 15.52 8.63
CA PHE A 268 5.78 14.59 8.18
C PHE A 268 5.28 13.67 7.09
N ILE A 269 6.17 13.37 6.14
CA ILE A 269 5.97 12.30 5.16
C ILE A 269 6.80 11.11 5.62
N ILE A 270 6.17 9.95 5.74
CA ILE A 270 6.83 8.66 5.91
C ILE A 270 6.90 8.00 4.53
N ALA A 271 8.07 7.53 4.12
CA ALA A 271 8.24 6.74 2.90
C ALA A 271 9.03 5.46 3.22
N VAL A 272 8.63 4.33 2.64
CA VAL A 272 9.22 3.02 2.90
C VAL A 272 9.67 2.41 1.58
N LEU A 273 10.86 1.80 1.60
CA LEU A 273 11.39 1.07 0.46
C LEU A 273 10.73 -0.33 0.41
N GLN A 274 10.31 -0.77 -0.77
CA GLN A 274 9.57 -2.04 -0.96
C GLN A 274 10.28 -3.26 -0.35
N SER A 275 11.61 -3.29 -0.47
CA SER A 275 12.48 -4.37 -0.04
C SER A 275 13.84 -3.84 0.42
N ALA A 276 14.57 -4.63 1.21
CA ALA A 276 15.92 -4.26 1.64
C ALA A 276 16.81 -3.82 0.46
N ALA A 277 17.59 -2.77 0.68
CA ALA A 277 18.64 -2.37 -0.26
C ALA A 277 19.68 -3.49 -0.43
N ARG A 278 20.42 -3.49 -1.54
CA ARG A 278 21.40 -4.52 -1.91
C ARG A 278 22.37 -4.84 -0.80
N GLN A 279 23.00 -3.80 -0.26
CA GLN A 279 24.01 -3.94 0.78
C GLN A 279 23.40 -4.41 2.12
N ASP A 280 22.09 -4.23 2.31
CA ASP A 280 21.34 -4.60 3.51
C ASP A 280 20.77 -6.04 3.44
N GLY A 281 21.29 -6.87 2.52
CA GLY A 281 20.82 -8.24 2.30
C GLY A 281 19.71 -8.36 1.25
N GLY A 282 19.41 -7.28 0.53
CA GLY A 282 18.45 -7.26 -0.57
C GLY A 282 18.80 -8.16 -1.75
N ASP A 283 20.07 -8.58 -1.88
CA ASP A 283 20.59 -9.42 -2.96
C ASP A 283 20.02 -10.85 -3.01
N SER A 284 19.26 -11.27 -1.99
CA SER A 284 18.50 -12.53 -1.98
C SER A 284 17.14 -12.39 -1.32
N GLY A 285 16.15 -13.06 -1.91
CA GLY A 285 14.79 -13.16 -1.35
C GLY A 285 14.71 -13.82 0.04
N SER A 286 15.78 -14.49 0.50
CA SER A 286 15.86 -15.10 1.84
C SER A 286 16.55 -14.22 2.89
N THR A 287 17.15 -13.10 2.50
CA THR A 287 17.92 -12.21 3.40
C THR A 287 17.41 -10.77 3.40
N ARG A 288 16.47 -10.42 2.52
CA ARG A 288 15.95 -9.06 2.32
C ARG A 288 15.00 -8.54 3.42
N GLN A 289 15.07 -9.06 4.64
CA GLN A 289 14.06 -8.79 5.67
C GLN A 289 14.06 -7.34 6.14
N ASN A 290 15.20 -6.66 6.12
CA ASN A 290 15.34 -5.36 6.78
C ASN A 290 15.32 -4.24 5.73
N THR A 291 14.14 -3.63 5.56
CA THR A 291 13.97 -2.43 4.71
C THR A 291 14.14 -1.15 5.54
N ARG A 292 14.00 0.01 4.90
CA ARG A 292 14.19 1.33 5.54
C ARG A 292 12.93 2.18 5.41
N ALA A 293 12.56 2.83 6.51
CA ALA A 293 11.57 3.90 6.54
C ALA A 293 12.27 5.25 6.73
N LEU A 294 11.89 6.23 5.92
CA LEU A 294 12.40 7.60 5.91
C LEU A 294 11.28 8.52 6.37
N ILE A 295 11.58 9.43 7.30
CA ILE A 295 10.62 10.43 7.79
C ILE A 295 11.14 11.82 7.45
N TYR A 296 10.40 12.53 6.62
CA TYR A 296 10.72 13.87 6.15
C TYR A 296 9.83 14.92 6.80
N ASP A 297 10.41 16.04 7.24
CA ASP A 297 9.66 17.25 7.54
C ASP A 297 9.16 17.87 6.22
N ALA A 298 7.85 18.14 6.17
CA ALA A 298 7.13 18.65 5.00
C ALA A 298 6.69 20.12 5.13
N ALA A 299 7.30 20.89 6.03
CA ALA A 299 7.00 22.32 6.19
C ALA A 299 7.34 23.15 4.95
N ASP A 300 8.34 22.72 4.17
CA ASP A 300 8.62 23.20 2.82
C ASP A 300 8.40 22.05 1.82
N PRO A 301 7.23 21.98 1.16
CA PRO A 301 6.88 20.89 0.25
C PRO A 301 7.87 20.67 -0.88
N ASP A 302 8.55 21.73 -1.34
CA ASP A 302 9.50 21.62 -2.45
C ASP A 302 10.87 21.11 -1.97
N HIS A 303 11.16 21.20 -0.67
CA HIS A 303 12.47 20.89 -0.06
C HIS A 303 12.32 20.03 1.20
N LEU A 304 11.76 18.83 1.04
CA LEU A 304 11.59 17.87 2.13
C LEU A 304 12.91 17.59 2.85
N LYS A 305 12.88 17.65 4.18
CA LYS A 305 14.09 17.45 5.00
C LYS A 305 14.02 16.13 5.75
N LEU A 306 14.97 15.23 5.50
CA LEU A 306 15.08 13.99 6.26
C LEU A 306 15.33 14.29 7.75
N MET A 307 14.44 13.81 8.61
CA MET A 307 14.49 13.99 10.05
C MET A 307 14.86 12.70 10.77
N HIS A 308 14.32 11.57 10.30
CA HIS A 308 14.55 10.26 10.89
C HIS A 308 14.65 9.18 9.81
N GLU A 309 15.42 8.14 10.10
CA GLU A 309 15.51 6.93 9.29
C GLU A 309 15.51 5.73 10.23
N TYR A 310 14.72 4.71 9.92
CA TYR A 310 14.57 3.52 10.76
C TYR A 310 14.65 2.24 9.96
N VAL A 311 15.22 1.21 10.58
CA VAL A 311 15.17 -0.16 10.05
C VAL A 311 13.78 -0.74 10.32
N VAL A 312 13.09 -1.16 9.26
CA VAL A 312 11.77 -1.80 9.34
C VAL A 312 11.87 -3.25 8.90
N PRO A 313 11.51 -4.22 9.76
CA PRO A 313 11.48 -5.62 9.37
C PRO A 313 10.24 -5.91 8.52
N LEU A 314 10.45 -6.57 7.39
CA LEU A 314 9.42 -7.16 6.55
C LEU A 314 8.92 -8.49 7.13
N PRO A 315 7.66 -8.87 6.88
CA PRO A 315 7.12 -10.11 7.40
C PRO A 315 7.84 -11.34 6.85
N VAL A 316 8.11 -12.29 7.75
CA VAL A 316 8.71 -13.59 7.44
C VAL A 316 7.66 -14.68 7.57
N PHE A 317 7.56 -15.55 6.56
CA PHE A 317 6.64 -16.67 6.56
C PHE A 317 7.29 -17.92 5.95
N LYS A 318 6.56 -19.04 5.97
CA LYS A 318 6.99 -20.32 5.42
C LYS A 318 6.13 -20.70 4.22
N ASP A 319 6.77 -21.17 3.16
CA ASP A 319 6.04 -21.79 2.05
C ASP A 319 5.60 -23.23 2.39
N ALA A 320 4.87 -23.88 1.48
CA ALA A 320 4.42 -25.26 1.65
C ALA A 320 5.55 -26.30 1.78
N LYS A 321 6.80 -25.91 1.50
CA LYS A 321 8.01 -26.75 1.63
C LYS A 321 8.87 -26.33 2.84
N ASP A 322 8.32 -25.55 3.77
CA ASP A 322 9.00 -25.00 4.94
C ASP A 322 10.21 -24.09 4.62
N LYS A 323 10.27 -23.57 3.39
CA LYS A 323 11.26 -22.57 3.01
C LYS A 323 10.88 -21.23 3.61
N THR A 324 11.85 -20.55 4.22
CA THR A 324 11.68 -19.17 4.69
C THR A 324 11.53 -18.23 3.51
N MET A 325 10.45 -17.45 3.53
CA MET A 325 10.10 -16.44 2.55
C MET A 325 9.90 -15.11 3.26
N ILE A 326 10.10 -14.02 2.52
CA ILE A 326 9.97 -12.65 3.02
C ILE A 326 8.96 -11.93 2.12
N ALA A 327 7.87 -11.44 2.72
CA ALA A 327 6.88 -10.61 2.04
C ALA A 327 7.51 -9.24 1.70
N ALA A 328 7.14 -8.67 0.56
CA ALA A 328 7.55 -7.31 0.21
C ALA A 328 6.54 -6.31 0.80
N GLU A 329 7.00 -5.12 1.14
CA GLU A 329 6.14 -3.99 1.47
C GLU A 329 5.41 -3.52 0.19
N SER A 330 4.20 -3.01 0.34
CA SER A 330 3.33 -2.65 -0.79
C SER A 330 2.60 -1.31 -0.64
N GLU A 331 2.38 -0.84 0.59
CA GLU A 331 1.75 0.46 0.86
C GLU A 331 1.79 0.74 2.37
N ILE A 332 1.73 2.02 2.76
CA ILE A 332 1.57 2.42 4.16
C ILE A 332 0.40 3.39 4.40
N VAL A 333 -0.05 3.47 5.65
CA VAL A 333 -0.88 4.57 6.14
C VAL A 333 -0.31 5.06 7.47
N ALA A 334 0.08 6.33 7.53
CA ALA A 334 0.61 6.91 8.76
C ALA A 334 -0.47 7.08 9.84
N LEU A 335 -0.20 6.60 11.06
CA LEU A 335 -1.06 6.78 12.23
C LEU A 335 -0.52 7.86 13.18
N SER A 336 0.79 8.10 13.14
CA SER A 336 1.52 9.19 13.77
C SER A 336 2.90 9.31 13.11
N ASP A 337 3.77 10.16 13.65
CA ASP A 337 5.20 10.21 13.31
C ASP A 337 5.98 8.97 13.77
N LYS A 338 5.37 8.07 14.57
CA LYS A 338 6.05 6.88 15.13
C LYS A 338 5.37 5.56 14.85
N THR A 339 4.18 5.59 14.27
CA THR A 339 3.37 4.39 14.05
C THR A 339 2.65 4.51 12.73
N PHE A 340 2.68 3.45 11.92
CA PHE A 340 1.98 3.38 10.64
C PHE A 340 1.48 1.96 10.37
N LEU A 341 0.45 1.84 9.54
CA LEU A 341 0.04 0.57 8.95
C LEU A 341 0.93 0.29 7.74
N MET A 342 1.31 -0.97 7.55
CA MET A 342 2.10 -1.42 6.41
C MET A 342 1.44 -2.65 5.79
N LEU A 343 1.02 -2.53 4.53
CA LEU A 343 0.55 -3.65 3.73
C LEU A 343 1.77 -4.37 3.15
N ALA A 344 1.79 -5.69 3.29
CA ALA A 344 2.83 -6.53 2.74
C ALA A 344 2.24 -7.80 2.14
N ARG A 345 2.89 -8.29 1.08
CA ARG A 345 2.41 -9.46 0.32
C ARG A 345 3.54 -10.40 -0.12
N ASP A 346 3.16 -11.65 -0.35
CA ASP A 346 3.94 -12.57 -1.17
C ASP A 346 3.75 -12.29 -2.67
N SER A 347 4.45 -13.07 -3.51
CA SER A 347 4.45 -12.87 -4.96
C SER A 347 4.21 -14.18 -5.70
N GLY A 348 3.69 -14.09 -6.93
CA GLY A 348 3.47 -15.22 -7.84
C GLY A 348 2.16 -15.99 -7.62
N ASN A 349 1.25 -15.50 -6.78
CA ASN A 349 0.01 -16.18 -6.41
C ASN A 349 -1.22 -15.28 -6.56
N GLY A 350 -2.29 -15.80 -7.17
CA GLY A 350 -3.59 -15.12 -7.28
C GLY A 350 -4.19 -15.17 -8.68
N GLN A 351 -5.32 -14.49 -8.86
CA GLN A 351 -5.98 -14.33 -10.17
C GLN A 351 -4.99 -13.78 -11.21
N GLY A 352 -4.97 -14.41 -12.39
CA GLY A 352 -4.08 -14.02 -13.49
C GLY A 352 -2.70 -14.68 -13.47
N LEU A 353 -2.35 -15.38 -12.40
CA LEU A 353 -1.06 -16.06 -12.25
C LEU A 353 -1.17 -17.58 -12.26
N LYS A 354 0.00 -18.22 -12.28
CA LYS A 354 0.09 -19.68 -12.22
C LYS A 354 -0.16 -20.23 -10.81
N GLY A 355 0.37 -19.57 -9.77
CA GLY A 355 0.07 -19.89 -8.39
C GLY A 355 -1.32 -19.35 -8.02
N ASP A 356 -2.08 -20.09 -7.23
CA ASP A 356 -3.46 -19.71 -6.87
C ASP A 356 -3.58 -19.14 -5.46
N THR A 357 -2.72 -19.54 -4.53
CA THR A 357 -2.88 -19.30 -3.10
C THR A 357 -1.78 -18.41 -2.56
N SER A 358 -2.13 -17.18 -2.20
CA SER A 358 -1.25 -16.29 -1.44
C SER A 358 -1.11 -16.82 -0.01
N LEU A 359 0.12 -16.93 0.48
CA LEU A 359 0.41 -17.34 1.87
C LEU A 359 0.54 -16.15 2.81
N TYR A 360 0.79 -14.97 2.25
CA TYR A 360 0.93 -13.75 3.01
C TYR A 360 0.36 -12.57 2.23
N ARG A 361 -0.70 -11.95 2.76
CA ARG A 361 -1.20 -10.66 2.32
C ARG A 361 -1.89 -10.01 3.50
N LYS A 362 -1.17 -9.15 4.22
CA LYS A 362 -1.60 -8.63 5.52
C LYS A 362 -1.23 -7.18 5.68
N VAL A 363 -2.01 -6.49 6.49
CA VAL A 363 -1.65 -5.19 7.07
C VAL A 363 -1.12 -5.44 8.47
N ASP A 364 0.10 -5.00 8.72
CA ASP A 364 0.71 -4.96 10.04
C ASP A 364 0.76 -3.51 10.56
N ILE A 365 0.86 -3.35 11.88
CA ILE A 365 1.23 -2.09 12.51
C ILE A 365 2.74 -2.09 12.72
N VAL A 366 3.41 -1.05 12.22
CA VAL A 366 4.82 -0.79 12.46
C VAL A 366 4.96 0.28 13.54
N ASP A 367 5.76 0.02 14.58
CA ASP A 367 6.11 0.97 15.63
C ASP A 367 7.62 1.22 15.66
N VAL A 368 8.02 2.46 15.40
CA VAL A 368 9.43 2.88 15.41
C VAL A 368 9.83 3.54 16.73
N SER A 369 8.95 3.61 17.73
CA SER A 369 9.19 4.33 18.99
C SER A 369 10.43 3.85 19.77
N ALA A 370 10.81 2.58 19.63
CA ALA A 370 11.99 1.98 20.24
C ALA A 370 13.12 1.70 19.23
N ALA A 371 12.91 1.99 17.94
CA ALA A 371 13.88 1.74 16.90
C ALA A 371 15.05 2.74 16.99
N THR A 372 16.23 2.29 16.57
CA THR A 372 17.40 3.18 16.45
C THR A 372 17.21 4.10 15.25
N ASP A 373 17.21 5.41 15.50
CA ASP A 373 17.25 6.41 14.45
C ASP A 373 18.67 6.47 13.85
N ILE A 374 18.75 6.26 12.53
CA ILE A 374 20.01 6.23 11.80
C ILE A 374 20.21 7.42 10.87
N ALA A 375 19.29 8.38 10.82
CA ALA A 375 19.40 9.53 9.93
C ALA A 375 20.68 10.34 10.17
N GLY A 376 21.37 10.71 9.09
CA GLY A 376 22.61 11.48 9.12
C GLY A 376 23.81 10.68 9.64
N SER A 377 23.70 9.37 9.77
CA SER A 377 24.78 8.48 10.17
C SER A 377 25.55 7.93 8.96
N ASN A 378 26.53 7.06 9.20
CA ASN A 378 27.23 6.37 8.12
C ASN A 378 26.39 5.31 7.38
N PHE A 379 25.21 4.96 7.91
CA PHE A 379 24.27 4.09 7.21
C PHE A 379 23.65 4.76 5.98
N ASP A 380 23.57 6.09 5.95
CA ASP A 380 23.11 6.90 4.81
C ASP A 380 24.14 6.91 3.67
N ASP A 381 25.42 6.75 4.02
CA ASP A 381 26.57 6.75 3.09
C ASP A 381 26.91 5.36 2.53
N GLY A 382 26.09 4.35 2.84
CA GLY A 382 26.21 3.00 2.30
C GLY A 382 26.79 1.96 3.26
N LYS A 383 27.00 2.29 4.54
CA LYS A 383 27.21 1.22 5.55
C LYS A 383 25.96 0.33 5.58
N PRO A 384 26.09 -1.00 5.46
CA PRO A 384 24.97 -1.92 5.58
C PRO A 384 24.30 -1.88 6.96
N ILE A 385 22.97 -1.83 7.03
CA ILE A 385 22.20 -2.01 8.28
C ILE A 385 22.05 -3.50 8.64
N ALA A 386 22.02 -4.38 7.64
CA ALA A 386 21.76 -5.80 7.84
C ALA A 386 22.46 -6.70 6.78
N PRO A 387 23.80 -6.68 6.68
CA PRO A 387 24.50 -7.43 5.64
C PRO A 387 24.14 -8.92 5.69
N LYS A 388 23.68 -9.47 4.54
CA LYS A 388 23.16 -10.85 4.42
C LYS A 388 21.99 -11.16 5.36
N GLY A 389 21.19 -10.14 5.69
CA GLY A 389 20.02 -10.25 6.56
C GLY A 389 20.33 -10.22 8.06
N VAL A 390 21.60 -10.11 8.47
CA VAL A 390 21.99 -10.04 9.88
C VAL A 390 22.13 -8.59 10.29
N ILE A 391 21.21 -8.10 11.14
CA ILE A 391 21.20 -6.72 11.63
C ILE A 391 22.51 -6.35 12.33
N ASP A 392 23.04 -5.16 12.04
CA ASP A 392 24.18 -4.58 12.75
C ASP A 392 23.85 -4.51 14.25
N PRO A 393 24.71 -5.04 15.15
CA PRO A 393 24.41 -5.17 16.57
C PRO A 393 24.20 -3.84 17.30
N SER A 394 24.53 -2.70 16.68
CA SER A 394 24.23 -1.36 17.21
C SER A 394 22.79 -0.90 16.97
N LEU A 395 22.02 -1.64 16.15
CA LEU A 395 20.69 -1.24 15.71
C LEU A 395 19.59 -2.04 16.40
N THR A 396 18.53 -1.34 16.78
CA THR A 396 17.23 -1.91 17.14
C THR A 396 16.25 -1.65 16.01
N PRO A 397 15.71 -2.68 15.33
CA PRO A 397 14.70 -2.48 14.29
C PRO A 397 13.34 -2.08 14.90
N ALA A 398 12.45 -1.56 14.06
CA ALA A 398 11.06 -1.32 14.39
C ALA A 398 10.34 -2.62 14.79
N THR A 399 9.25 -2.46 15.56
CA THR A 399 8.38 -3.59 15.92
C THR A 399 7.28 -3.74 14.88
N LEU A 400 6.99 -4.97 14.48
CA LEU A 400 5.93 -5.33 13.54
C LEU A 400 4.84 -6.15 14.27
N ILE A 401 3.58 -5.76 14.12
CA ILE A 401 2.44 -6.36 14.83
C ILE A 401 1.32 -6.66 13.82
N PRO A 402 0.95 -7.93 13.60
CA PRO A 402 -0.15 -8.28 12.70
C PRO A 402 -1.48 -7.62 13.08
N PHE A 403 -2.22 -7.14 12.07
CA PHE A 403 -3.47 -6.41 12.31
C PHE A 403 -4.64 -6.86 11.43
N ILE A 404 -4.48 -6.92 10.10
CA ILE A 404 -5.52 -7.37 9.17
C ILE A 404 -4.96 -8.44 8.25
N ASP A 405 -5.65 -9.58 8.14
CA ASP A 405 -5.35 -10.62 7.15
C ASP A 405 -6.31 -10.50 5.98
N LEU A 406 -5.84 -10.05 4.81
CA LEU A 406 -6.68 -9.93 3.61
C LEU A 406 -7.05 -11.31 3.05
N ASN A 407 -6.33 -12.37 3.45
CA ASN A 407 -6.60 -13.73 3.05
C ASN A 407 -7.54 -14.47 4.02
N ASP A 408 -8.17 -13.76 4.97
CA ASP A 408 -9.09 -14.39 5.93
C ASP A 408 -10.26 -15.06 5.21
N LYS A 409 -10.34 -16.39 5.35
CA LYS A 409 -11.29 -17.21 4.59
C LYS A 409 -12.73 -16.95 5.00
N VAL A 410 -12.98 -16.55 6.25
CA VAL A 410 -14.34 -16.32 6.76
C VAL A 410 -14.87 -15.01 6.20
N ASP A 411 -14.06 -13.95 6.24
CA ASP A 411 -14.39 -12.66 5.67
C ASP A 411 -14.52 -12.73 4.15
N LEU A 412 -13.58 -13.35 3.43
CA LEU A 412 -13.68 -13.48 1.98
C LEU A 412 -14.94 -14.23 1.53
N ALA A 413 -15.28 -15.34 2.20
CA ALA A 413 -16.44 -16.15 1.85
C ALA A 413 -17.76 -15.38 2.00
N ARG A 414 -17.87 -14.44 2.95
CA ARG A 414 -19.05 -13.57 3.11
C ARG A 414 -19.33 -12.75 1.84
N PHE A 415 -18.27 -12.35 1.12
CA PHE A 415 -18.37 -11.53 -0.08
C PHE A 415 -18.19 -12.34 -1.38
N GLY A 416 -18.27 -13.67 -1.29
CA GLY A 416 -18.13 -14.57 -2.45
C GLY A 416 -16.73 -14.55 -3.07
N LEU A 417 -15.73 -14.15 -2.30
CA LEU A 417 -14.31 -14.16 -2.66
C LEU A 417 -13.60 -15.35 -2.00
N HIS A 418 -12.40 -15.65 -2.49
CA HIS A 418 -11.54 -16.67 -1.89
C HIS A 418 -10.06 -16.38 -2.20
N ASN A 419 -9.18 -17.13 -1.52
CA ASN A 419 -7.73 -17.14 -1.77
C ASN A 419 -7.30 -18.59 -2.00
N GLY A 420 -7.01 -18.93 -3.25
CA GLY A 420 -6.65 -20.27 -3.69
C GLY A 420 -7.50 -20.80 -4.84
N ALA A 421 -7.50 -22.12 -5.02
CA ALA A 421 -8.28 -22.75 -6.10
C ALA A 421 -9.81 -22.61 -5.88
N PRO A 422 -10.60 -22.44 -6.96
CA PRO A 422 -10.17 -22.33 -8.36
C PRO A 422 -9.61 -20.95 -8.69
N ASN A 423 -8.55 -20.86 -9.50
CA ASN A 423 -7.99 -19.57 -9.88
C ASN A 423 -8.89 -18.83 -10.90
N ASP A 424 -9.96 -18.21 -10.38
CA ASP A 424 -11.04 -17.57 -11.12
C ASP A 424 -11.16 -16.07 -10.78
N LYS A 425 -12.21 -15.41 -11.30
CA LYS A 425 -12.45 -13.98 -11.07
C LYS A 425 -12.69 -13.58 -9.61
N ASN A 426 -12.97 -14.54 -8.75
CA ASN A 426 -13.24 -14.33 -7.33
C ASN A 426 -12.07 -14.76 -6.44
N ASN A 427 -11.00 -15.33 -7.03
CA ASN A 427 -9.72 -15.43 -6.36
C ASN A 427 -9.14 -14.02 -6.22
N LEU A 428 -8.51 -13.71 -5.10
CA LEU A 428 -7.79 -12.44 -4.98
C LEU A 428 -6.61 -12.40 -5.98
N SER A 429 -6.42 -11.28 -6.66
CA SER A 429 -5.24 -11.00 -7.49
C SER A 429 -3.98 -10.87 -6.64
N GLU A 430 -2.81 -11.00 -7.24
CA GLU A 430 -1.52 -10.99 -6.53
C GLU A 430 -1.29 -9.71 -5.76
N LYS A 431 -1.25 -8.59 -6.48
CA LYS A 431 -0.76 -7.31 -6.00
C LYS A 431 -1.83 -6.52 -5.26
N TRP A 432 -1.53 -6.04 -4.05
CA TRP A 432 -2.39 -5.16 -3.28
C TRP A 432 -1.52 -4.07 -2.72
N GLU A 433 -1.65 -2.86 -3.26
CA GLU A 433 -0.62 -1.80 -3.24
C GLU A 433 -1.23 -0.41 -3.04
N ALA A 434 -2.44 -0.35 -2.51
CA ALA A 434 -3.14 0.92 -2.31
C ALA A 434 -3.99 0.86 -1.04
N MET A 435 -3.85 1.88 -0.18
CA MET A 435 -4.62 2.02 1.06
C MET A 435 -5.05 3.47 1.28
N GLY A 436 -6.25 3.65 1.84
CA GLY A 436 -6.76 4.97 2.19
C GLY A 436 -7.74 4.92 3.35
N LEU A 437 -7.70 5.94 4.22
CA LEU A 437 -8.61 6.04 5.36
C LEU A 437 -9.73 7.06 5.11
N ALA A 438 -10.94 6.69 5.48
CA ALA A 438 -12.09 7.59 5.54
C ALA A 438 -12.82 7.43 6.87
N SER A 439 -13.15 8.52 7.57
CA SER A 439 -13.89 8.41 8.84
C SER A 439 -15.28 7.79 8.63
N VAL A 440 -15.78 7.01 9.59
CA VAL A 440 -17.18 6.54 9.55
C VAL A 440 -18.19 7.66 9.85
N LEU A 441 -17.73 8.88 10.13
CA LEU A 441 -18.56 10.07 10.38
C LEU A 441 -19.72 9.79 11.35
N ASN A 442 -19.46 8.97 12.38
CA ASN A 442 -20.39 8.63 13.43
C ASN A 442 -19.91 9.26 14.74
N PRO A 443 -20.65 10.22 15.32
CA PRO A 443 -20.27 10.84 16.60
C PRO A 443 -20.07 9.85 17.75
N ASN A 444 -20.73 8.67 17.70
CA ASN A 444 -20.59 7.62 18.71
C ASN A 444 -19.40 6.68 18.47
N LEU A 445 -18.76 6.77 17.30
CA LEU A 445 -17.58 5.99 16.92
C LEU A 445 -16.52 6.95 16.35
N PRO A 446 -16.02 7.91 17.17
CA PRO A 446 -15.17 8.99 16.67
C PRO A 446 -13.81 8.50 16.18
N ASP A 447 -13.35 7.34 16.63
CA ASP A 447 -12.07 6.72 16.27
C ASP A 447 -12.26 5.60 15.22
N ASP A 448 -13.46 5.44 14.68
CA ASP A 448 -13.70 4.46 13.63
C ASP A 448 -13.48 5.03 12.23
N TYR A 449 -12.84 4.22 11.40
CA TYR A 449 -12.52 4.52 10.01
C TYR A 449 -12.87 3.33 9.12
N PHE A 450 -13.15 3.62 7.86
CA PHE A 450 -13.04 2.67 6.78
C PHE A 450 -11.61 2.72 6.25
N LEU A 451 -10.94 1.58 6.25
CA LEU A 451 -9.69 1.36 5.53
C LEU A 451 -10.06 0.75 4.18
N PHE A 452 -9.93 1.55 3.13
CA PHE A 452 -9.98 1.09 1.75
C PHE A 452 -8.63 0.46 1.42
N VAL A 453 -8.66 -0.69 0.77
CA VAL A 453 -7.50 -1.35 0.18
C VAL A 453 -7.86 -1.70 -1.25
N ALA A 454 -6.98 -1.41 -2.21
CA ALA A 454 -7.19 -1.80 -3.61
C ALA A 454 -6.03 -2.63 -4.15
N ASN A 455 -6.33 -3.47 -5.15
CA ASN A 455 -5.30 -4.22 -5.86
C ASN A 455 -4.71 -3.39 -7.00
N ASP A 456 -3.39 -3.48 -7.17
CA ASP A 456 -2.81 -3.25 -8.49
C ASP A 456 -3.26 -4.39 -9.40
N ASN A 457 -3.79 -4.04 -10.58
CA ASN A 457 -4.25 -5.04 -11.53
C ASN A 457 -3.25 -5.33 -12.64
N ASP A 458 -2.05 -4.72 -12.62
CA ASP A 458 -0.96 -4.93 -13.58
C ASP A 458 -1.41 -4.71 -15.04
N PHE A 459 -2.47 -3.92 -15.24
CA PHE A 459 -3.12 -3.74 -16.54
C PHE A 459 -3.59 -5.06 -17.19
N LEU A 460 -3.80 -6.13 -16.40
CA LEU A 460 -4.13 -7.46 -16.89
C LEU A 460 -5.57 -7.53 -17.41
N THR A 461 -5.73 -7.40 -18.74
CA THR A 461 -7.01 -7.54 -19.42
C THR A 461 -6.88 -8.20 -20.80
N GLN A 462 -7.94 -8.85 -21.27
CA GLN A 462 -8.07 -9.41 -22.61
C GLN A 462 -8.52 -8.40 -23.68
N ASP A 463 -8.85 -7.16 -23.28
CA ASP A 463 -9.28 -6.06 -24.14
C ASP A 463 -8.51 -4.76 -23.82
N GLY A 464 -7.18 -4.86 -23.80
CA GLY A 464 -6.29 -3.77 -23.45
C GLY A 464 -6.01 -2.83 -24.63
N PHE A 465 -5.80 -1.54 -24.34
CA PHE A 465 -5.27 -0.57 -25.30
C PHE A 465 -4.31 0.41 -24.61
N GLN A 466 -3.09 0.53 -25.12
CA GLN A 466 -2.07 1.43 -24.55
C GLN A 466 -1.08 1.81 -25.64
N VAL A 467 -0.57 3.06 -25.61
CA VAL A 467 0.45 3.54 -26.55
C VAL A 467 0.06 3.33 -28.03
N GLY A 468 -1.23 3.54 -28.33
CA GLY A 468 -1.78 3.44 -29.70
C GLY A 468 -1.98 2.02 -30.23
N ALA A 469 -1.78 0.98 -29.41
CA ALA A 469 -1.93 -0.42 -29.81
C ALA A 469 -2.87 -1.17 -28.86
N ALA A 470 -3.62 -2.13 -29.41
CA ALA A 470 -4.35 -3.10 -28.61
C ALA A 470 -3.39 -4.17 -28.08
N TYR A 471 -3.64 -4.65 -26.86
CA TYR A 471 -2.88 -5.74 -26.24
C TYR A 471 -3.83 -6.74 -25.56
N LYS A 472 -3.29 -7.89 -25.20
CA LYS A 472 -3.98 -8.90 -24.38
C LYS A 472 -3.02 -9.43 -23.33
N ALA A 473 -3.46 -9.44 -22.08
CA ALA A 473 -2.73 -10.05 -21.00
C ALA A 473 -2.54 -11.55 -21.25
N ASP A 474 -1.35 -12.04 -20.90
CA ASP A 474 -1.06 -13.47 -20.94
C ASP A 474 -1.93 -14.22 -19.93
N GLY A 475 -2.19 -15.50 -20.18
CA GLY A 475 -2.97 -16.34 -19.27
C GLY A 475 -4.49 -16.17 -19.35
N GLY A 476 -5.01 -15.24 -20.14
CA GLY A 476 -6.43 -15.15 -20.46
C GLY A 476 -7.31 -14.50 -19.38
N ALA A 477 -6.71 -13.89 -18.36
CA ALA A 477 -7.44 -13.25 -17.27
C ALA A 477 -7.80 -11.79 -17.56
N ASP A 478 -8.94 -11.36 -17.02
CA ASP A 478 -9.30 -9.97 -16.77
C ASP A 478 -9.26 -9.77 -15.25
N VAL A 479 -8.24 -9.05 -14.78
CA VAL A 479 -8.08 -8.70 -13.36
C VAL A 479 -8.70 -7.32 -13.15
N ASP A 480 -9.91 -7.31 -12.62
CA ASP A 480 -10.60 -6.06 -12.27
C ASP A 480 -9.83 -5.34 -11.15
N THR A 481 -9.91 -4.01 -11.15
CA THR A 481 -9.57 -3.23 -9.96
C THR A 481 -10.61 -3.52 -8.90
N MET A 482 -10.22 -4.12 -7.80
CA MET A 482 -11.05 -4.52 -6.67
C MET A 482 -10.72 -3.64 -5.48
N PHE A 483 -11.77 -3.25 -4.75
CA PHE A 483 -11.67 -2.59 -3.46
C PHE A 483 -12.12 -3.55 -2.37
N GLN A 484 -11.32 -3.68 -1.32
CA GLN A 484 -11.71 -4.21 -0.01
C GLN A 484 -11.86 -3.05 0.96
N VAL A 485 -12.94 -3.02 1.73
CA VAL A 485 -13.16 -2.00 2.76
C VAL A 485 -13.32 -2.67 4.10
N PHE A 486 -12.38 -2.41 5.01
CA PHE A 486 -12.43 -2.86 6.40
C PHE A 486 -12.95 -1.74 7.29
N GLN A 487 -13.73 -2.06 8.31
CA GLN A 487 -13.98 -1.09 9.38
C GLN A 487 -12.98 -1.33 10.50
N VAL A 488 -12.31 -0.27 10.95
CA VAL A 488 -11.25 -0.32 11.97
C VAL A 488 -11.47 0.75 13.04
N THR A 489 -11.02 0.49 14.26
CA THR A 489 -10.87 1.53 15.30
C THR A 489 -9.40 1.89 15.42
N LEU A 490 -9.08 3.16 15.14
CA LEU A 490 -7.74 3.72 15.12
C LEU A 490 -7.70 4.97 16.04
N PRO A 491 -7.55 4.78 17.36
CA PRO A 491 -7.55 5.90 18.29
C PRO A 491 -6.30 6.79 18.11
N GLY A 492 -6.45 8.09 18.35
CA GLY A 492 -5.34 9.05 18.34
C GLY A 492 -5.04 9.72 16.98
N LEU A 493 -5.75 9.34 15.91
CA LEU A 493 -5.64 9.99 14.58
C LEU A 493 -6.17 11.43 14.56
N LYS A 494 -7.21 11.74 15.33
CA LYS A 494 -7.76 13.09 15.45
C LYS A 494 -6.90 13.92 16.39
N LYS A 495 -6.27 14.97 15.89
CA LYS A 495 -5.71 16.05 16.72
C LYS A 495 -6.09 17.40 16.16
#